data_AF-A0A661Z8A9-F1
#
_entry.id   AF-A0A661Z8A9-F1
#
_cell.length_a   1.000
_cell.length_b   1.000
_cell.length_c   1.000
_cell.angle_alpha   90.00
_cell.angle_beta   90.00
_cell.angle_gamma   90.00
#
_symmetry.space_group_name_H-M   'P 1'
#
loop_
_entity.id
_entity.type
_entity.pdbx_description
1 polymer ?
#
loop_
_entity_poly.entity_id
_entity_poly.type
_entity_poly.pdbx_seq_one_letter_code
_entity_poly.pdbx_strand_id
1 'polypeptide(L)'
;MLKILTSKKLYINIFAIITLSIVLLIATVYSLDSFTRHGEEIEVPNFSGFYLDDIEKDALYSNLQFTITDSIFNKDAEKGSIFAQSPEAGTMVKEGRNIYLTVIALLPEMVSMPELRDLSLRSAKSKLQTYGIEITKLSYVPNIAKNAVIEVKYNDEEIFADDKLEKGSGVELILGLGSHRELIKVPLLIGMTHQQAEGELHLASLNIGEENFEEGDNRSTVRVYRQLPHYSDEPTVKQGQKIQLFYKSDENFDFEKHLKTIRPSNSITDSLINSENLDE
;
A
#
# COMPACT_ATOMS: atom_id res chain seq x y z
N MET A 1 -9.53 -77.82 9.40
CA MET A 1 -10.08 -76.46 9.30
C MET A 1 -10.37 -75.96 7.88
N LEU A 2 -9.88 -76.60 6.79
CA LEU A 2 -10.05 -76.06 5.42
C LEU A 2 -11.37 -76.40 4.68
N LYS A 3 -12.25 -77.27 5.21
CA LYS A 3 -13.47 -77.73 4.50
C LYS A 3 -14.61 -76.71 4.44
N ILE A 4 -14.54 -75.63 5.24
CA ILE A 4 -15.56 -74.57 5.24
C ILE A 4 -15.35 -73.64 4.02
N LEU A 5 -14.08 -73.46 3.61
CA LEU A 5 -13.65 -72.61 2.48
C LEU A 5 -14.11 -73.13 1.11
N THR A 6 -14.48 -74.41 0.98
CA THR A 6 -14.91 -75.03 -0.28
C THR A 6 -16.39 -75.44 -0.29
N SER A 7 -17.19 -74.93 0.65
CA SER A 7 -18.63 -75.24 0.71
C SER A 7 -19.43 -74.39 -0.30
N LYS A 8 -20.35 -75.02 -1.06
CA LYS A 8 -21.19 -74.32 -2.06
C LYS A 8 -21.94 -73.10 -1.48
N LYS A 9 -22.33 -73.17 -0.20
CA LYS A 9 -23.03 -72.09 0.51
C LYS A 9 -22.15 -70.85 0.74
N LEU A 10 -20.85 -71.03 0.96
CA LEU A 10 -19.90 -69.93 1.14
C LEU A 10 -19.70 -69.16 -0.17
N TYR A 11 -19.56 -69.86 -1.30
CA TYR A 11 -19.49 -69.20 -2.62
C TYR A 11 -20.76 -68.44 -2.98
N ILE A 12 -21.94 -68.95 -2.61
CA ILE A 12 -23.23 -68.25 -2.82
C ILE A 12 -23.29 -66.95 -2.02
N ASN A 13 -22.88 -66.97 -0.75
CA ASN A 13 -22.87 -65.77 0.09
C ASN A 13 -21.82 -64.75 -0.37
N ILE A 14 -20.62 -65.19 -0.78
CA ILE A 14 -19.60 -64.31 -1.36
C ILE A 14 -20.11 -63.67 -2.66
N PHE A 15 -20.73 -64.47 -3.54
CA PHE A 15 -21.34 -63.95 -4.77
C PHE A 15 -22.45 -62.94 -4.46
N ALA A 16 -23.31 -63.22 -3.48
CA ALA A 16 -24.37 -62.29 -3.06
C ALA A 16 -23.80 -60.97 -2.51
N ILE A 17 -22.75 -61.02 -1.69
CA ILE A 17 -22.07 -59.82 -1.16
C ILE A 17 -21.40 -59.04 -2.29
N ILE A 18 -20.69 -59.71 -3.21
CA ILE A 18 -20.08 -59.06 -4.37
C ILE A 18 -21.14 -58.38 -5.23
N THR A 19 -22.25 -59.08 -5.50
CA THR A 19 -23.35 -58.53 -6.32
C THR A 19 -23.99 -57.33 -5.63
N LEU A 20 -24.24 -57.42 -4.32
CA LEU A 20 -24.79 -56.31 -3.53
C LEU A 20 -23.84 -55.11 -3.50
N SER A 21 -22.53 -55.35 -3.33
CA SER A 21 -21.51 -54.30 -3.36
C SER A 21 -21.42 -53.63 -4.74
N ILE A 22 -21.52 -54.40 -5.83
CA ILE A 22 -21.56 -53.85 -7.20
C ILE A 22 -22.82 -53.01 -7.41
N VAL A 23 -23.98 -53.49 -6.98
CA VAL A 23 -25.25 -52.75 -7.08
C VAL A 23 -25.18 -51.46 -6.27
N LEU A 24 -24.64 -51.51 -5.05
CA LEU A 24 -24.46 -50.33 -4.20
C LEU A 24 -23.51 -49.32 -4.86
N LEU A 25 -22.39 -49.79 -5.45
CA LEU A 25 -21.42 -48.94 -6.13
C LEU A 25 -22.02 -48.29 -7.40
N ILE A 26 -22.82 -49.03 -8.17
CA ILE A 26 -23.55 -48.47 -9.33
C ILE A 26 -24.56 -47.43 -8.85
N ALA A 27 -25.31 -47.72 -7.78
CA ALA A 27 -26.30 -46.79 -7.22
C ALA A 27 -25.65 -45.51 -6.68
N THR A 28 -24.50 -45.60 -6.00
CA THR A 28 -23.78 -44.41 -5.52
C THR A 28 -23.20 -43.58 -6.66
N VAL A 29 -22.62 -44.21 -7.68
CA VAL A 29 -22.12 -43.49 -8.88
C VAL A 29 -23.28 -42.77 -9.60
N TYR A 30 -24.40 -43.45 -9.84
CA TYR A 30 -25.56 -42.86 -10.50
C TYR A 30 -26.21 -41.74 -9.67
N SER A 31 -26.26 -41.91 -8.34
CA SER A 31 -26.75 -40.88 -7.42
C SER A 31 -25.81 -39.68 -7.38
N LEU A 32 -24.49 -39.87 -7.39
CA LEU A 32 -23.52 -38.78 -7.43
C LEU A 32 -23.60 -38.00 -8.75
N ASP A 33 -23.79 -38.69 -9.88
CA ASP A 33 -23.96 -38.05 -11.20
C ASP A 33 -25.21 -37.15 -11.23
N SER A 34 -26.34 -37.66 -10.74
CA SER A 34 -27.59 -36.89 -10.64
C SER A 34 -27.53 -35.73 -9.64
N PHE A 35 -26.81 -35.87 -8.52
CA PHE A 35 -26.63 -34.79 -7.55
C PHE A 35 -25.63 -33.73 -8.01
N THR A 36 -24.64 -34.10 -8.83
CA THR A 36 -23.57 -33.18 -9.22
C THR A 36 -23.81 -32.44 -10.54
N ARG A 37 -24.88 -32.79 -11.29
CA ARG A 37 -25.26 -32.20 -12.60
C ARG A 37 -24.03 -31.96 -13.46
N HIS A 38 -23.35 -33.03 -13.84
CA HIS A 38 -22.22 -32.98 -14.75
C HIS A 38 -22.67 -32.43 -16.12
N GLY A 39 -22.13 -31.29 -16.55
CA GLY A 39 -22.18 -30.88 -17.96
C GLY A 39 -22.89 -29.56 -18.32
N GLU A 40 -23.54 -28.88 -17.38
CA GLU A 40 -24.10 -27.54 -17.61
C GLU A 40 -23.12 -26.49 -17.07
N GLU A 41 -22.02 -26.33 -17.79
CA GLU A 41 -21.05 -25.26 -17.56
C GLU A 41 -21.29 -24.13 -18.56
N ILE A 42 -21.33 -22.91 -18.06
CA ILE A 42 -21.46 -21.68 -18.82
C ILE A 42 -20.11 -20.96 -18.79
N GLU A 43 -19.73 -20.42 -19.95
CA GLU A 43 -18.55 -19.56 -20.05
C GLU A 43 -18.88 -18.19 -19.46
N VAL A 44 -18.03 -17.70 -18.55
CA VAL A 44 -18.21 -16.39 -17.93
C VAL A 44 -17.84 -15.29 -18.94
N PRO A 45 -18.76 -14.37 -19.30
CA PRO A 45 -18.46 -13.24 -20.15
C PRO A 45 -17.48 -12.25 -19.51
N ASN A 46 -16.94 -11.34 -20.31
CA ASN A 46 -16.20 -10.19 -19.81
C ASN A 46 -17.17 -9.04 -19.47
N PHE A 47 -17.26 -8.69 -18.19
CA PHE A 47 -18.08 -7.62 -17.66
C PHE A 47 -17.31 -6.33 -17.40
N SER A 48 -15.98 -6.30 -17.63
CA SER A 48 -15.19 -5.08 -17.44
C SER A 48 -15.72 -3.91 -18.29
N GLY A 49 -15.92 -2.76 -17.66
CA GLY A 49 -16.46 -1.54 -18.25
C GLY A 49 -17.99 -1.45 -18.26
N PHE A 50 -18.71 -2.53 -17.97
CA PHE A 50 -20.17 -2.48 -17.86
C PHE A 50 -20.62 -2.02 -16.47
N TYR A 51 -21.85 -1.49 -16.39
CA TYR A 51 -22.52 -1.22 -15.11
C TYR A 51 -23.26 -2.46 -14.61
N LEU A 52 -23.30 -2.63 -13.29
CA LEU A 52 -24.01 -3.75 -12.66
C LEU A 52 -25.48 -3.80 -13.09
N ASP A 53 -26.13 -2.63 -13.11
CA ASP A 53 -27.53 -2.48 -13.51
C ASP A 53 -27.80 -2.93 -14.96
N ASP A 54 -26.82 -2.83 -15.84
CA ASP A 54 -26.98 -3.21 -17.26
C ASP A 54 -26.88 -4.73 -17.42
N ILE A 55 -25.94 -5.36 -16.71
CA ILE A 55 -25.74 -6.81 -16.77
C ILE A 55 -26.82 -7.59 -16.01
N GLU A 56 -27.37 -7.04 -14.94
CA GLU A 56 -28.47 -7.67 -14.19
C GLU A 56 -29.80 -7.66 -14.96
N LYS A 57 -29.98 -6.71 -15.88
CA LYS A 57 -31.18 -6.61 -16.73
C LYS A 57 -31.09 -7.49 -17.98
N ASP A 58 -29.90 -7.96 -18.33
CA ASP A 58 -29.73 -8.80 -19.51
C ASP A 58 -30.17 -10.23 -19.23
N ALA A 59 -31.18 -10.68 -19.98
CA ALA A 59 -31.71 -12.04 -19.88
C ALA A 59 -30.65 -13.12 -20.17
N LEU A 60 -29.60 -12.77 -20.94
CA LEU A 60 -28.48 -13.67 -21.25
C LEU A 60 -27.68 -14.09 -20.02
N TYR A 61 -27.71 -13.28 -18.94
CA TYR A 61 -26.93 -13.52 -17.72
C TYR A 61 -27.80 -13.84 -16.50
N SER A 62 -29.10 -14.12 -16.73
CA SER A 62 -30.08 -14.41 -15.68
C SER A 62 -29.78 -15.67 -14.84
N ASN A 63 -28.91 -16.55 -15.34
CA ASN A 63 -28.43 -17.74 -14.65
C ASN A 63 -27.13 -17.51 -13.86
N LEU A 64 -26.56 -16.30 -13.91
CA LEU A 64 -25.45 -15.86 -13.07
C LEU A 64 -25.97 -14.98 -11.92
N GLN A 65 -25.26 -15.00 -10.81
CA GLN A 65 -25.51 -14.11 -9.69
C GLN A 65 -24.33 -13.16 -9.55
N PHE A 66 -24.59 -11.89 -9.29
CA PHE A 66 -23.55 -10.88 -9.15
C PHE A 66 -23.44 -10.42 -7.70
N THR A 67 -22.22 -10.21 -7.22
CA THR A 67 -21.97 -9.68 -5.88
C THR A 67 -20.77 -8.75 -5.93
N ILE A 68 -20.97 -7.49 -5.56
CA ILE A 68 -19.86 -6.56 -5.41
C ILE A 68 -19.09 -6.96 -4.14
N THR A 69 -17.82 -7.32 -4.32
CA THR A 69 -16.93 -7.69 -3.20
C THR A 69 -16.02 -6.55 -2.78
N ASP A 70 -15.64 -5.70 -3.73
CA ASP A 70 -14.69 -4.64 -3.49
C ASP A 70 -14.94 -3.46 -4.43
N SER A 71 -14.35 -2.31 -4.10
CA SER A 71 -14.34 -1.15 -4.96
C SER A 71 -12.97 -0.50 -4.96
N ILE A 72 -12.48 -0.14 -6.14
CA ILE A 72 -11.23 0.60 -6.27
C ILE A 72 -11.51 2.03 -6.74
N PHE A 73 -10.77 3.00 -6.23
CA PHE A 73 -10.86 4.36 -6.74
C PHE A 73 -9.84 4.54 -7.88
N ASN A 74 -10.33 4.88 -9.06
CA ASN A 74 -9.50 5.25 -10.21
C ASN A 74 -10.10 6.48 -10.88
N LYS A 75 -9.33 7.57 -10.97
CA LYS A 75 -9.78 8.85 -11.54
C LYS A 75 -9.95 8.80 -13.05
N ASP A 76 -9.22 7.92 -13.73
CA ASP A 76 -9.19 7.79 -15.18
C ASP A 76 -10.21 6.76 -15.71
N ALA A 77 -10.86 6.02 -14.81
CA ALA A 77 -11.85 5.00 -15.14
C ALA A 77 -13.29 5.50 -14.94
N GLU A 78 -14.23 4.87 -15.64
CA GLU A 78 -15.64 5.22 -15.54
C GLU A 78 -16.23 4.79 -14.19
N LYS A 79 -16.72 5.77 -13.43
CA LYS A 79 -17.23 5.54 -12.07
C LYS A 79 -18.47 4.65 -12.09
N GLY A 80 -18.51 3.66 -11.19
CA GLY A 80 -19.58 2.68 -11.09
C GLY A 80 -19.49 1.53 -12.09
N SER A 81 -18.56 1.58 -13.04
CA SER A 81 -18.30 0.46 -13.94
C SER A 81 -17.55 -0.67 -13.23
N ILE A 82 -17.67 -1.88 -13.75
CA ILE A 82 -16.94 -3.05 -13.27
C ILE A 82 -15.48 -2.94 -13.73
N PHE A 83 -14.56 -2.98 -12.78
CA PHE A 83 -13.13 -2.99 -13.04
C PHE A 83 -12.64 -4.41 -13.31
N ALA A 84 -12.96 -5.32 -12.39
CA ALA A 84 -12.52 -6.70 -12.42
C ALA A 84 -13.62 -7.64 -11.96
N GLN A 85 -13.49 -8.90 -12.33
CA GLN A 85 -14.43 -9.96 -11.97
C GLN A 85 -13.68 -11.20 -11.51
N SER A 86 -14.33 -12.02 -10.69
CA SER A 86 -13.89 -13.35 -10.32
C SER A 86 -15.08 -14.30 -10.30
N PRO A 87 -15.09 -15.39 -11.08
CA PRO A 87 -14.02 -15.87 -11.97
C PRO A 87 -13.72 -14.98 -13.20
N GLU A 88 -12.52 -15.12 -13.75
CA GLU A 88 -12.09 -14.36 -14.93
C GLU A 88 -12.93 -14.70 -16.17
N ALA A 89 -12.97 -13.76 -17.12
CA ALA A 89 -13.67 -13.97 -18.39
C ALA A 89 -13.13 -15.20 -19.13
N GLY A 90 -14.01 -15.98 -19.75
CA GLY A 90 -13.68 -17.25 -20.41
C GLY A 90 -13.59 -18.45 -19.47
N THR A 91 -13.74 -18.25 -18.14
CA THR A 91 -13.79 -19.38 -17.19
C THR A 91 -15.10 -20.14 -17.33
N MET A 92 -15.07 -21.46 -17.30
CA MET A 92 -16.27 -22.30 -17.25
C MET A 92 -16.76 -22.41 -15.80
N VAL A 93 -18.03 -22.08 -15.57
CA VAL A 93 -18.67 -22.16 -14.26
C VAL A 93 -20.01 -22.89 -14.34
N LYS A 94 -20.43 -23.50 -13.24
CA LYS A 94 -21.78 -24.07 -13.17
C LYS A 94 -22.84 -22.97 -13.15
N GLU A 95 -24.05 -23.30 -13.61
CA GLU A 95 -25.21 -22.41 -13.46
C GLU A 95 -25.42 -21.98 -12.00
N GLY A 96 -25.89 -20.75 -11.82
CA GLY A 96 -26.13 -20.16 -10.50
C GLY A 96 -24.84 -19.76 -9.77
N ARG A 97 -23.69 -19.73 -10.46
CA ARG A 97 -22.43 -19.28 -9.86
C ARG A 97 -22.50 -17.79 -9.52
N ASN A 98 -22.02 -17.45 -8.32
CA ASN A 98 -21.73 -16.06 -7.94
C ASN A 98 -20.46 -15.58 -8.64
N ILE A 99 -20.61 -14.51 -9.43
CA ILE A 99 -19.56 -13.70 -10.01
C ILE A 99 -19.31 -12.54 -9.06
N TYR A 100 -18.11 -12.51 -8.49
CA TYR A 100 -17.67 -11.45 -7.60
C TYR A 100 -17.09 -10.32 -8.43
N LEU A 101 -17.56 -9.10 -8.19
CA LEU A 101 -17.20 -7.92 -8.97
C LEU A 101 -16.44 -6.94 -8.10
N THR A 102 -15.35 -6.41 -8.65
CA THR A 102 -14.68 -5.22 -8.16
C THR A 102 -15.09 -4.06 -9.04
N VAL A 103 -15.66 -3.01 -8.46
CA VAL A 103 -16.18 -1.85 -9.21
C VAL A 103 -15.31 -0.61 -9.03
N ILE A 104 -15.41 0.35 -9.96
CA ILE A 104 -14.81 1.67 -9.77
C ILE A 104 -15.68 2.46 -8.79
N ALA A 105 -15.10 2.86 -7.66
CA ALA A 105 -15.78 3.63 -6.64
C ALA A 105 -16.28 4.98 -7.18
N LEU A 106 -17.50 5.36 -6.81
CA LEU A 106 -18.11 6.64 -7.21
C LEU A 106 -17.38 7.84 -6.56
N LEU A 107 -16.96 7.64 -5.32
CA LEU A 107 -16.29 8.62 -4.48
C LEU A 107 -14.96 8.04 -3.98
N PRO A 108 -13.95 8.89 -3.74
CA PRO A 108 -12.70 8.48 -3.11
C PRO A 108 -12.94 7.96 -1.68
N GLU A 109 -12.01 7.16 -1.19
CA GLU A 109 -12.02 6.67 0.19
C GLU A 109 -11.90 7.86 1.15
N MET A 110 -12.88 8.03 2.04
CA MET A 110 -12.89 9.11 3.03
C MET A 110 -12.40 8.59 4.38
N VAL A 111 -11.48 9.31 5.00
CA VAL A 111 -10.93 9.03 6.33
C VAL A 111 -11.31 10.14 7.31
N SER A 112 -11.48 9.78 8.58
CA SER A 112 -11.70 10.77 9.65
C SER A 112 -10.37 11.37 10.08
N MET A 113 -10.34 12.68 10.24
CA MET A 113 -9.19 13.39 10.80
C MET A 113 -8.98 12.96 12.26
N PRO A 114 -7.81 12.41 12.63
CA PRO A 114 -7.53 12.07 14.02
C PRO A 114 -7.35 13.31 14.88
N GLU A 115 -7.62 13.19 16.19
CA GLU A 115 -7.24 14.24 17.15
C GLU A 115 -5.71 14.38 17.20
N LEU A 116 -5.21 15.59 16.90
CA LEU A 116 -3.78 15.90 16.83
C LEU A 116 -3.33 17.00 17.77
N ARG A 117 -4.24 17.82 18.32
CA ARG A 117 -3.85 18.95 19.18
C ARG A 117 -3.04 18.46 20.38
N ASP A 118 -2.05 19.25 20.75
CA ASP A 118 -1.09 18.99 21.83
C ASP A 118 -0.19 17.76 21.62
N LEU A 119 -0.35 17.00 20.53
CA LEU A 119 0.57 15.92 20.21
C LEU A 119 1.91 16.47 19.72
N SER A 120 2.98 15.75 20.01
CA SER A 120 4.28 16.02 19.38
C SER A 120 4.22 15.77 17.87
N LEU A 121 5.01 16.51 17.08
CA LEU A 121 5.15 16.31 15.64
C LEU A 121 5.39 14.83 15.27
N ARG A 122 6.22 14.11 16.04
CA ARG A 122 6.49 12.69 15.80
C ARG A 122 5.23 11.83 15.97
N SER A 123 4.49 12.05 17.04
CA SER A 123 3.24 11.34 17.32
C SER A 123 2.17 11.68 16.29
N ALA A 124 2.03 12.96 15.95
CA ALA A 124 1.09 13.44 14.94
C ALA A 124 1.37 12.83 13.57
N LYS A 125 2.64 12.82 13.13
CA LYS A 125 3.07 12.16 11.89
C LYS A 125 2.71 10.68 11.85
N SER A 126 3.02 9.93 12.91
CA SER A 126 2.67 8.51 12.99
C SER A 126 1.16 8.28 12.91
N LYS A 127 0.37 9.16 13.52
CA LYS A 127 -1.09 9.06 13.52
C LYS A 127 -1.66 9.39 12.14
N LEU A 128 -1.22 10.48 11.52
CA LEU A 128 -1.60 10.85 10.16
C LEU A 128 -1.28 9.75 9.13
N GLN A 129 -0.08 9.17 9.20
CA GLN A 129 0.32 8.05 8.34
C GLN A 129 -0.61 6.83 8.48
N THR A 130 -1.08 6.53 9.69
CA THR A 130 -2.01 5.43 9.94
C THR A 130 -3.36 5.66 9.26
N TYR A 131 -3.81 6.92 9.20
CA TYR A 131 -5.05 7.33 8.54
C TYR A 131 -4.86 7.61 7.04
N GLY A 132 -3.65 7.44 6.50
CA GLY A 132 -3.34 7.75 5.10
C GLY A 132 -3.50 9.24 4.78
N ILE A 133 -3.23 10.12 5.73
CA ILE A 133 -3.20 11.58 5.53
C ILE A 133 -1.75 12.03 5.48
N GLU A 134 -1.41 12.86 4.51
CA GLU A 134 -0.05 13.33 4.25
C GLU A 134 0.21 14.68 4.94
N ILE A 135 1.48 14.98 5.24
CA ILE A 135 1.89 16.29 5.76
C ILE A 135 2.51 17.06 4.60
N THR A 136 1.87 18.13 4.14
CA THR A 136 2.40 18.93 3.03
C THR A 136 3.31 20.06 3.49
N LYS A 137 3.13 20.53 4.72
CA LYS A 137 3.84 21.68 5.25
C LYS A 137 3.83 21.72 6.77
N LEU A 138 4.95 22.12 7.34
CA LEU A 138 5.10 22.48 8.74
C LEU A 138 5.25 24.00 8.87
N SER A 139 4.33 24.64 9.60
CA SER A 139 4.43 26.04 9.99
C SER A 139 4.66 26.16 11.48
N TYR A 140 5.31 27.25 11.89
CA TYR A 140 5.68 27.43 13.28
C TYR A 140 5.23 28.79 13.79
N VAL A 141 4.56 28.78 14.96
CA VAL A 141 4.03 29.98 15.62
C VAL A 141 4.64 30.15 17.02
N PRO A 142 4.71 31.39 17.54
CA PRO A 142 5.14 31.63 18.92
C PRO A 142 4.24 30.90 19.91
N ASN A 143 4.76 29.84 20.55
CA ASN A 143 4.08 29.07 21.58
C ASN A 143 5.14 28.34 22.42
N ILE A 144 4.92 28.19 23.72
CA ILE A 144 5.85 27.52 24.64
C ILE A 144 6.00 26.01 24.36
N ALA A 145 4.98 25.38 23.78
CA ALA A 145 4.93 23.95 23.49
C ALA A 145 5.70 23.63 22.20
N LYS A 146 7.02 23.48 22.33
CA LYS A 146 7.93 23.18 21.20
C LYS A 146 7.50 21.92 20.46
N ASN A 147 7.35 22.02 19.14
CA ASN A 147 6.96 20.92 18.24
C ASN A 147 5.62 20.24 18.60
N ALA A 148 4.79 20.86 19.43
CA ALA A 148 3.44 20.40 19.67
C ALA A 148 2.50 20.99 18.61
N VAL A 149 1.53 20.19 18.15
CA VAL A 149 0.50 20.65 17.20
C VAL A 149 -0.45 21.60 17.90
N ILE A 150 -0.52 22.82 17.37
CA ILE A 150 -1.42 23.87 17.83
C ILE A 150 -2.70 23.86 16.99
N GLU A 151 -2.54 23.73 15.68
CA GLU A 151 -3.61 23.80 14.68
C GLU A 151 -3.25 22.93 13.48
N VAL A 152 -4.27 22.44 12.78
CA VAL A 152 -4.13 21.71 11.53
C VAL A 152 -4.96 22.41 10.47
N LYS A 153 -4.38 22.59 9.28
CA LYS A 153 -5.07 23.19 8.14
C LYS A 153 -5.18 22.26 6.95
N TYR A 154 -6.30 22.36 6.26
CA TYR A 154 -6.53 21.75 4.96
C TYR A 154 -7.12 22.82 4.03
N ASN A 155 -6.51 23.03 2.86
CA ASN A 155 -6.89 24.10 1.92
C ASN A 155 -7.02 25.48 2.59
N ASP A 156 -6.04 25.85 3.43
CA ASP A 156 -5.96 27.09 4.20
C ASP A 156 -7.03 27.28 5.30
N GLU A 157 -7.96 26.33 5.46
CA GLU A 157 -8.97 26.31 6.51
C GLU A 157 -8.57 25.40 7.68
N GLU A 158 -8.90 25.82 8.90
CA GLU A 158 -8.68 25.00 10.10
C GLU A 158 -9.62 23.80 10.09
N ILE A 159 -9.06 22.61 10.36
CA ILE A 159 -9.81 21.37 10.48
C ILE A 159 -9.67 20.79 11.89
N PHE A 160 -10.67 20.01 12.28
CA PHE A 160 -10.81 19.43 13.61
C PHE A 160 -10.85 17.91 13.54
N ALA A 161 -10.80 17.27 14.71
CA ALA A 161 -11.01 15.83 14.80
C ALA A 161 -12.39 15.44 14.22
N ASP A 162 -12.45 14.26 13.64
CA ASP A 162 -13.61 13.65 12.99
C ASP A 162 -14.06 14.27 11.65
N ASP A 163 -13.49 15.41 11.25
CA ASP A 163 -13.68 15.96 9.89
C ASP A 163 -13.29 14.92 8.82
N LYS A 164 -14.00 14.92 7.70
CA LYS A 164 -13.81 13.93 6.64
C LYS A 164 -12.88 14.47 5.57
N LEU A 165 -11.80 13.74 5.32
CA LEU A 165 -10.83 14.03 4.27
C LEU A 165 -10.73 12.85 3.31
N GLU A 166 -10.41 13.13 2.05
CA GLU A 166 -10.03 12.06 1.12
C GLU A 166 -8.71 11.44 1.60
N LYS A 167 -8.59 10.13 1.55
CA LYS A 167 -7.32 9.45 1.80
C LYS A 167 -6.26 9.91 0.80
N GLY A 168 -5.06 10.19 1.29
CA GLY A 168 -4.00 10.86 0.54
C GLY A 168 -4.10 12.38 0.54
N SER A 169 -5.09 12.98 1.21
CA SER A 169 -5.14 14.43 1.40
C SER A 169 -3.92 14.89 2.21
N GLY A 170 -3.39 16.04 1.81
CA GLY A 170 -2.27 16.69 2.49
C GLY A 170 -2.74 17.79 3.44
N VAL A 171 -2.20 17.81 4.66
CA VAL A 171 -2.51 18.84 5.67
C VAL A 171 -1.26 19.63 6.06
N GLU A 172 -1.47 20.90 6.43
CA GLU A 172 -0.46 21.74 7.05
C GLU A 172 -0.57 21.61 8.57
N LEU A 173 0.55 21.31 9.23
CA LEU A 173 0.64 21.31 10.69
C LEU A 173 1.22 22.63 11.17
N ILE A 174 0.48 23.32 12.04
CA ILE A 174 0.95 24.52 12.74
C ILE A 174 1.45 24.08 14.11
N LEU A 175 2.73 24.29 14.35
CA LEU A 175 3.48 23.81 15.50
C LEU A 175 3.96 24.96 16.38
N GLY A 176 4.17 24.70 17.67
CA GLY A 176 4.81 25.66 18.56
C GLY A 176 6.32 25.75 18.37
N LEU A 177 6.86 26.97 18.31
CA LEU A 177 8.31 27.24 18.22
C LEU A 177 9.09 26.85 19.50
N GLY A 178 8.41 26.83 20.65
CA GLY A 178 9.05 26.80 21.96
C GLY A 178 9.43 28.19 22.47
N SER A 179 9.91 28.24 23.71
CA SER A 179 10.28 29.48 24.40
C SER A 179 11.50 30.21 23.83
N HIS A 180 12.31 29.54 22.99
CA HIS A 180 13.50 30.10 22.38
C HIS A 180 13.53 29.78 20.88
N ARG A 181 13.94 30.75 20.05
CA ARG A 181 14.15 30.55 18.61
C ARG A 181 15.47 29.82 18.39
N GLU A 182 15.45 28.52 18.58
CA GLU A 182 16.61 27.66 18.33
C GLU A 182 16.81 27.46 16.83
N LEU A 183 18.08 27.54 16.41
CA LEU A 183 18.47 27.05 15.10
C LEU A 183 18.50 25.53 15.11
N ILE A 184 18.42 24.95 13.92
CA ILE A 184 18.29 23.52 13.65
C ILE A 184 19.44 23.10 12.74
N LYS A 185 19.94 21.88 12.92
CA LYS A 185 20.96 21.26 12.07
C LYS A 185 20.33 20.86 10.74
N VAL A 186 21.07 20.99 9.65
CA VAL A 186 20.58 20.54 8.34
C VAL A 186 21.01 19.08 8.16
N PRO A 187 20.08 18.12 8.08
CA PRO A 187 20.43 16.70 7.93
C PRO A 187 21.06 16.42 6.56
N LEU A 188 21.82 15.33 6.48
CA LEU A 188 22.40 14.85 5.24
C LEU A 188 21.35 13.99 4.51
N LEU A 189 20.90 14.45 3.36
CA LEU A 189 19.83 13.81 2.59
C LEU A 189 20.34 13.07 1.35
N ILE A 190 21.64 13.15 1.08
CA ILE A 190 22.25 12.59 -0.13
C ILE A 190 22.03 11.07 -0.19
N GLY A 191 21.56 10.58 -1.33
CA GLY A 191 21.23 9.17 -1.56
C GLY A 191 19.83 8.77 -1.09
N MET A 192 19.07 9.65 -0.44
CA MET A 192 17.71 9.35 0.00
C MET A 192 16.69 9.46 -1.15
N THR A 193 15.62 8.66 -1.09
CA THR A 193 14.43 8.86 -1.93
C THR A 193 13.67 10.14 -1.51
N HIS A 194 12.74 10.61 -2.34
CA HIS A 194 11.86 11.73 -1.98
C HIS A 194 11.16 11.48 -0.62
N GLN A 195 10.52 10.33 -0.45
CA GLN A 195 9.80 9.97 0.77
C GLN A 195 10.72 9.88 2.01
N GLN A 196 11.95 9.37 1.84
CA GLN A 196 12.93 9.33 2.92
C GLN A 196 13.40 10.73 3.30
N ALA A 197 13.71 11.58 2.31
CA ALA A 197 14.16 12.94 2.53
C ALA A 197 13.07 13.80 3.18
N GLU A 198 11.83 13.70 2.72
CA GLU A 198 10.67 14.33 3.37
C GLU A 198 10.55 13.87 4.82
N GLY A 199 10.65 12.56 5.02
CA GLY A 199 10.54 11.95 6.34
C GLY A 199 11.59 12.50 7.31
N GLU A 200 12.84 12.57 6.88
CA GLU A 200 13.98 13.08 7.65
C GLU A 200 13.88 14.58 7.91
N LEU A 201 13.48 15.37 6.91
CA LEU A 201 13.27 16.80 7.06
C LEU A 201 12.17 17.11 8.08
N HIS A 202 11.03 16.42 8.01
CA HIS A 202 9.97 16.58 9.00
C HIS A 202 10.43 16.19 10.41
N LEU A 203 11.23 15.13 10.56
CA LEU A 203 11.81 14.77 11.87
C LEU A 203 12.77 15.85 12.39
N ALA A 204 13.53 16.47 11.49
CA ALA A 204 14.37 17.61 11.78
C ALA A 204 13.60 18.93 11.96
N SER A 205 12.26 18.95 11.89
CA SER A 205 11.44 20.17 11.99
C SER A 205 11.66 21.15 10.82
N LEU A 206 11.96 20.63 9.63
CA LEU A 206 12.21 21.35 8.37
C LEU A 206 11.21 20.93 7.29
N ASN A 207 11.12 21.70 6.21
CA ASN A 207 10.21 21.43 5.08
C ASN A 207 10.98 21.12 3.81
N ILE A 208 10.37 20.37 2.89
CA ILE A 208 10.82 20.32 1.50
C ILE A 208 10.56 21.70 0.85
N GLY A 209 11.56 22.16 0.09
CA GLY A 209 11.52 23.38 -0.69
C GLY A 209 11.21 23.11 -2.16
N GLU A 210 11.92 23.81 -3.05
CA GLU A 210 11.84 23.54 -4.47
C GLU A 210 12.54 22.21 -4.80
N GLU A 211 11.98 21.45 -5.74
CA GLU A 211 12.52 20.16 -6.16
C GLU A 211 12.86 20.20 -7.65
N ASN A 212 14.07 19.75 -7.98
CA ASN A 212 14.58 19.74 -9.35
C ASN A 212 15.00 18.31 -9.72
N PHE A 213 14.41 17.78 -10.78
CA PHE A 213 14.69 16.45 -11.31
C PHE A 213 15.44 16.60 -12.64
N GLU A 214 16.51 15.83 -12.85
CA GLU A 214 17.16 15.80 -14.16
C GLU A 214 16.28 15.09 -15.20
N GLU A 215 16.30 15.59 -16.45
CA GLU A 215 15.44 15.09 -17.51
C GLU A 215 15.74 13.62 -17.87
N GLY A 216 14.68 12.84 -18.08
CA GLY A 216 14.78 11.44 -18.48
C GLY A 216 14.86 10.45 -17.32
N ASP A 217 14.96 10.93 -16.08
CA ASP A 217 15.03 10.06 -14.92
C ASP A 217 13.65 9.55 -14.48
N ASN A 218 13.57 8.25 -14.16
CA ASN A 218 12.39 7.65 -13.58
C ASN A 218 12.27 8.08 -12.10
N ARG A 219 11.10 8.60 -11.70
CA ARG A 219 10.85 9.03 -10.31
C ARG A 219 11.06 7.92 -9.27
N SER A 220 11.01 6.64 -9.65
CA SER A 220 11.30 5.53 -8.73
C SER A 220 12.80 5.30 -8.48
N THR A 221 13.67 5.68 -9.42
CA THR A 221 15.13 5.46 -9.35
C THR A 221 15.89 6.71 -8.91
N VAL A 222 15.26 7.88 -8.90
CA VAL A 222 15.94 9.09 -8.43
C VAL A 222 16.21 9.10 -6.93
N ARG A 223 17.37 9.67 -6.57
CA ARG A 223 17.77 9.99 -5.20
C ARG A 223 18.30 11.40 -5.13
N VAL A 224 18.28 12.00 -3.94
CA VAL A 224 18.83 13.33 -3.70
C VAL A 224 20.34 13.29 -3.93
N TYR A 225 20.86 14.05 -4.89
CA TYR A 225 22.30 14.21 -5.11
C TYR A 225 22.81 15.56 -4.63
N ARG A 226 21.92 16.53 -4.39
CA ARG A 226 22.31 17.83 -3.85
C ARG A 226 21.16 18.42 -3.07
N GLN A 227 21.50 19.16 -2.02
CA GLN A 227 20.56 19.89 -1.18
C GLN A 227 21.06 21.31 -0.92
N LEU A 228 20.13 22.24 -0.71
CA LEU A 228 20.41 23.60 -0.28
C LEU A 228 19.40 24.05 0.79
N PRO A 229 19.84 24.59 1.94
CA PRO A 229 21.21 24.64 2.45
C PRO A 229 21.92 23.28 2.52
N HIS A 230 23.25 23.31 2.50
CA HIS A 230 24.08 22.12 2.64
C HIS A 230 23.95 21.51 4.04
N TYR A 231 24.26 20.22 4.14
CA TYR A 231 24.41 19.52 5.41
C TYR A 231 25.27 20.34 6.39
N SER A 232 24.86 20.38 7.65
CA SER A 232 25.62 21.03 8.70
C SER A 232 25.42 20.31 10.03
N ASP A 233 26.54 19.94 10.66
CA ASP A 233 26.58 19.43 12.03
C ASP A 233 26.27 20.51 13.08
N GLU A 234 26.27 21.77 12.66
CA GLU A 234 25.95 22.92 13.49
C GLU A 234 24.53 23.43 13.21
N PRO A 235 23.83 23.95 14.23
CA PRO A 235 22.52 24.56 14.04
C PRO A 235 22.62 25.85 13.23
N THR A 236 22.10 25.85 12.00
CA THR A 236 22.29 26.94 11.03
C THR A 236 20.98 27.48 10.45
N VAL A 237 19.90 26.72 10.54
CA VAL A 237 18.61 27.05 9.90
C VAL A 237 17.48 27.19 10.92
N LYS A 238 16.41 27.88 10.57
CA LYS A 238 15.24 28.02 11.47
C LYS A 238 14.31 26.82 11.32
N GLN A 239 13.50 26.54 12.34
CA GLN A 239 12.38 25.60 12.23
C GLN A 239 11.44 26.01 11.08
N GLY A 240 10.98 25.03 10.32
CA GLY A 240 10.14 25.21 9.14
C GLY A 240 10.89 25.74 7.91
N GLN A 241 12.21 25.94 7.98
CA GLN A 241 12.99 26.34 6.82
C GLN A 241 12.88 25.28 5.72
N LYS A 242 12.70 25.76 4.49
CA LYS A 242 12.62 24.93 3.28
C LYS A 242 14.02 24.53 2.82
N ILE A 243 14.20 23.25 2.53
CA ILE A 243 15.42 22.69 1.95
C ILE A 243 15.13 22.33 0.49
N GLN A 244 15.80 23.00 -0.43
CA GLN A 244 15.73 22.72 -1.87
C GLN A 244 16.48 21.43 -2.17
N LEU A 245 15.87 20.54 -2.95
CA LEU A 245 16.40 19.22 -3.27
C LEU A 245 16.61 19.06 -4.78
N PHE A 246 17.69 18.40 -5.16
CA PHE A 246 18.02 18.07 -6.53
C PHE A 246 18.22 16.56 -6.65
N TYR A 247 17.62 15.99 -7.68
CA TYR A 247 17.47 14.55 -7.86
C TYR A 247 18.18 14.05 -9.12
N LYS A 248 18.79 12.86 -9.01
CA LYS A 248 19.46 12.11 -10.08
C LYS A 248 19.15 10.63 -9.95
N SER A 249 19.05 9.91 -11.08
CA SER A 249 18.92 8.45 -11.09
C SER A 249 20.12 7.76 -10.44
N ASP A 250 19.86 6.78 -9.57
CA ASP A 250 20.87 5.89 -8.97
C ASP A 250 21.47 4.87 -9.92
N GLU A 251 20.92 4.74 -11.13
CA GLU A 251 21.49 3.92 -12.20
C GLU A 251 22.73 4.55 -12.83
N ASN A 252 22.79 5.88 -12.87
CA ASN A 252 23.80 6.64 -13.62
C ASN A 252 24.73 7.49 -12.74
N PHE A 253 24.56 7.45 -11.42
CA PHE A 253 25.31 8.28 -10.49
C PHE A 253 25.83 7.49 -9.29
N ASP A 254 27.14 7.60 -9.03
CA ASP A 254 27.81 6.97 -7.89
C ASP A 254 27.64 7.82 -6.62
N PHE A 255 26.58 7.53 -5.87
CA PHE A 255 26.24 8.22 -4.62
C PHE A 255 27.26 7.97 -3.50
N GLU A 256 27.89 6.80 -3.44
CA GLU A 256 28.91 6.47 -2.42
C GLU A 256 30.17 7.33 -2.60
N LYS A 257 30.64 7.44 -3.84
CA LYS A 257 31.75 8.33 -4.18
C LYS A 257 31.36 9.79 -3.90
N HIS A 258 30.13 10.18 -4.20
CA HIS A 258 29.67 11.54 -3.95
C HIS A 258 29.62 11.88 -2.45
N LEU A 259 29.07 10.99 -1.62
CA LEU A 259 29.00 11.15 -0.17
C LEU A 259 30.37 11.38 0.47
N LYS A 260 31.42 10.69 -0.01
CA LYS A 260 32.80 10.89 0.44
C LYS A 260 33.34 12.30 0.17
N THR A 261 32.81 13.01 -0.82
CA THR A 261 33.22 14.40 -1.11
C THR A 261 32.54 15.43 -0.20
N ILE A 262 31.38 15.07 0.37
CA ILE A 262 30.54 15.98 1.17
C ILE A 262 30.82 15.84 2.66
N ARG A 263 31.17 14.64 3.14
CA ARG A 263 31.56 14.43 4.53
C ARG A 263 32.96 15.04 4.76
N PRO A 264 33.12 16.06 5.63
CA PRO A 264 34.45 16.47 6.05
C PRO A 264 35.12 15.28 6.75
N SER A 265 36.40 15.05 6.45
CA SER A 265 37.25 13.98 7.01
C SER A 265 37.54 14.21 8.51
N ASN A 266 36.50 14.26 9.34
CA ASN A 266 36.63 14.39 10.78
C ASN A 266 36.13 13.12 11.46
N SER A 267 36.77 12.00 11.14
CA SER A 267 36.83 10.87 12.05
C SER A 267 38.29 10.42 12.15
N ILE A 268 38.87 10.69 13.31
CA ILE A 268 40.18 10.21 13.79
C ILE A 268 40.30 8.66 13.74
N THR A 269 39.24 7.96 13.35
CA THR A 269 39.19 6.51 13.15
C THR A 269 39.92 6.02 11.90
N ASP A 270 40.06 6.81 10.85
CA ASP A 270 40.75 6.33 9.62
C ASP A 270 42.28 6.28 9.78
N SER A 271 42.84 7.05 10.72
CA SER A 271 44.26 6.98 11.07
C SER A 271 44.66 5.71 11.85
N LEU A 272 43.71 4.98 12.43
CA LEU A 272 44.00 3.74 13.16
C LEU A 272 43.87 2.48 12.28
N ILE A 273 43.10 2.56 11.19
CA ILE A 273 42.94 1.44 10.25
C ILE A 273 44.11 1.36 9.26
N ASN A 274 44.78 2.49 8.99
CA ASN A 274 45.98 2.50 8.13
C ASN A 274 47.30 2.23 8.87
N SER A 275 47.32 2.20 10.21
CA SER A 275 48.52 1.85 10.98
C SER A 275 48.64 0.34 11.28
N GLU A 276 47.57 -0.45 11.13
CA GLU A 276 47.60 -1.91 11.34
C GLU A 276 48.02 -2.71 10.09
N ASN A 277 48.21 -2.07 8.94
CA ASN A 277 48.61 -2.73 7.68
C ASN A 277 50.06 -2.42 7.26
N LEU A 278 50.93 -2.04 8.19
CA LEU A 278 52.36 -1.77 7.90
C LEU A 278 53.34 -2.71 8.63
N ASP A 279 52.84 -3.68 9.39
CA ASP A 279 53.67 -4.71 10.05
C ASP A 279 53.16 -6.13 9.68
N GLU A 280 53.24 -6.51 8.41
CA GLU A 280 53.39 -7.91 7.94
C GLU A 280 54.24 -7.99 6.67
#